data_AF-D0N3A4-F1
#
_entry.id   AF-D0N3A4-F1
#
_cell.length_a   1.000
_cell.length_b   1.000
_cell.length_c   1.000
_cell.angle_alpha   90.00
_cell.angle_beta   90.00
_cell.angle_gamma   90.00
#
_symmetry.space_group_name_H-M   'P 1'
#
loop_
_entity.id
_entity.type
_entity.pdbx_description
1 polymer ?
#
loop_
_entity_poly.entity_id
_entity_poly.type
_entity_poly.pdbx_seq_one_letter_code
_entity_poly.pdbx_strand_id
1 'polypeptide(L)'
;MVDYKGQAHAEILLVVCFVVICTPAWVYGYVQQDFSYPLQAWAAATVLSALLILPNWPIYNRNPIKWLPSAISGNGSYILRMKLETKQVAFL
;
A
#
# COMPACT_ATOMS: atom_id res chain seq x y z
N MET A 1 -11.31 0.69 -4.07
CA MET A 1 -10.16 0.56 -4.99
C MET A 1 -8.90 0.95 -4.27
N VAL A 2 -7.87 0.11 -4.27
CA VAL A 2 -6.61 0.33 -3.54
C VAL A 2 -5.51 0.74 -4.52
N ASP A 3 -4.76 1.79 -4.21
CA ASP A 3 -3.59 2.21 -4.99
C ASP A 3 -2.34 1.44 -4.56
N TYR A 4 -2.05 0.34 -5.27
CA TYR A 4 -0.90 -0.51 -4.99
C TYR A 4 0.46 0.19 -5.24
N LYS A 5 0.53 1.12 -6.20
CA LYS A 5 1.80 1.79 -6.55
C LYS A 5 2.18 2.83 -5.50
N GLY A 6 1.21 3.64 -5.07
CA GLY A 6 1.40 4.60 -3.98
C GLY A 6 1.76 3.88 -2.67
N GLN A 7 1.06 2.77 -2.37
CA GLN A 7 1.32 1.97 -1.18
C GLN A 7 2.72 1.35 -1.16
N ALA A 8 3.17 0.75 -2.28
CA ALA A 8 4.52 0.18 -2.36
C ALA A 8 5.63 1.23 -2.16
N HIS A 9 5.43 2.45 -2.68
CA HIS A 9 6.38 3.56 -2.47
C HIS A 9 6.42 4.00 -0.99
N ALA A 10 5.25 4.10 -0.35
CA ALA A 10 5.15 4.45 1.06
C ALA A 10 5.85 3.40 1.95
N GLU A 11 5.71 2.12 1.63
CA GLU A 11 6.37 1.02 2.36
C GLU A 11 7.90 1.08 2.25
N ILE A 12 8.43 1.31 1.05
CA ILE A 12 9.89 1.45 0.84
C ILE A 12 10.42 2.65 1.64
N LEU A 13 9.71 3.78 1.63
CA LEU A 13 10.10 4.97 2.41
C LEU A 13 10.08 4.70 3.92
N LEU A 14 9.10 3.92 4.40
CA LEU A 14 9.04 3.48 5.80
C LEU A 14 10.30 2.70 6.17
N VAL A 15 10.61 1.66 5.40
CA VAL A 15 11.75 0.77 5.67
C VAL A 15 13.05 1.56 5.65
N VAL A 16 13.26 2.40 4.64
CA VAL A 16 14.47 3.23 4.54
C VAL A 16 14.59 4.17 5.74
N CYS A 17 13.50 4.83 6.15
CA CYS A 17 13.49 5.72 7.32
C CYS A 17 13.89 4.99 8.60
N PHE A 18 13.28 3.82 8.85
CA PHE A 18 13.58 3.02 10.04
C PHE A 18 15.01 2.47 10.02
N VAL A 19 15.51 1.98 8.88
CA VAL A 19 16.89 1.47 8.79
C VAL A 19 17.90 2.58 9.07
N VAL A 20 17.72 3.76 8.48
CA VAL A 20 18.66 4.87 8.65
C VAL A 20 18.69 5.39 10.09
N ILE A 21 17.56 5.39 10.81
CA ILE A 21 17.48 5.87 12.20
C ILE A 21 17.85 4.78 13.20
N CYS A 22 17.27 3.59 13.06
CA CYS A 22 17.43 2.52 14.04
C CYS A 22 18.80 1.85 13.98
N THR A 23 19.40 1.66 12.79
CA THR A 23 20.72 1.00 12.67
C THR A 23 21.82 1.72 13.47
N PRO A 24 22.06 3.04 13.31
CA PRO A 24 23.09 3.73 14.09
C PRO A 24 22.74 3.81 15.58
N ALA A 25 21.47 4.01 15.93
CA ALA A 25 21.03 4.03 17.33
C ALA A 25 21.23 2.68 18.03
N TRP A 26 21.05 1.58 17.29
CA TRP A 26 21.29 0.23 17.78
C TRP A 26 22.78 -0.04 18.00
N VAL A 27 23.64 0.36 17.07
CA VAL A 27 25.11 0.26 17.22
C VAL A 27 25.58 1.09 18.43
N TYR A 28 25.09 2.32 18.57
CA TYR A 28 25.44 3.18 19.71
C TYR A 28 24.95 2.61 21.05
N GLY A 29 23.71 2.14 21.11
CA GLY A 29 23.14 1.50 22.30
C GLY A 29 23.91 0.23 22.68
N TYR A 30 24.38 -0.54 21.69
CA TYR A 30 25.23 -1.70 21.93
C TYR A 30 26.57 -1.31 22.57
N VAL A 31 27.22 -0.24 22.10
CA VAL A 31 28.48 0.23 22.71
C VAL A 31 28.27 0.70 24.14
N GLN A 32 27.18 1.42 24.41
CA GLN A 32 26.85 1.91 25.75
C GLN A 32 26.27 0.83 26.68
N GLN A 33 25.96 -0.36 26.15
CA GLN A 33 25.26 -1.44 26.87
C GLN A 33 23.89 -0.99 27.43
N ASP A 34 23.29 0.05 26.84
CA ASP A 34 22.03 0.66 27.27
C ASP A 34 20.96 0.54 26.17
N PHE A 35 19.92 -0.24 26.46
CA PHE A 35 18.82 -0.48 25.50
C PHE A 35 17.84 0.71 25.38
N SER A 36 17.94 1.70 26.26
CA SER A 36 17.10 2.90 26.22
C SER A 36 17.32 3.75 24.97
N TYR A 37 18.55 3.82 24.44
CA TYR A 37 18.86 4.60 23.24
C TYR A 37 18.16 4.06 21.97
N PRO A 38 18.27 2.75 21.64
CA PRO A 38 17.51 2.16 20.54
C PRO A 38 16.00 2.34 20.67
N LEU A 39 15.46 2.21 21.89
CA LEU A 39 14.03 2.38 22.15
C LEU A 39 13.54 3.80 21.88
N GLN A 40 14.29 4.81 22.33
CA GLN A 40 13.97 6.21 22.07
C GLN A 40 14.06 6.53 20.58
N ALA A 41 15.08 6.02 19.90
CA ALA A 41 15.22 6.17 18.46
C ALA A 41 14.07 5.51 17.68
N TRP A 42 13.63 4.33 18.11
CA TRP A 42 12.48 3.64 17.51
C TRP A 42 11.17 4.42 17.71
N ALA A 43 10.95 4.97 18.91
CA ALA A 43 9.79 5.82 19.19
C ALA A 43 9.82 7.09 18.32
N ALA A 44 10.97 7.75 18.21
CA ALA A 44 11.15 8.91 17.35
C ALA A 44 10.93 8.58 15.86
N ALA A 45 11.50 7.47 15.37
CA ALA A 45 11.31 6.98 14.01
C ALA A 45 9.84 6.68 13.72
N THR A 46 9.10 6.13 14.69
CA THR A 46 7.67 5.87 14.56
C THR A 46 6.88 7.16 14.36
N VAL A 47 7.11 8.18 15.19
CA VAL A 47 6.43 9.48 15.06
C VAL A 47 6.79 10.18 13.74
N LEU A 48 8.07 10.14 13.34
CA LEU A 48 8.53 10.73 12.08
C LEU A 48 7.94 10.00 10.86
N SER A 49 7.98 8.67 10.86
CA SER A 49 7.41 7.85 9.79
C SER A 49 5.90 8.07 9.67
N ALA A 50 5.21 8.22 10.80
CA ALA A 50 3.79 8.52 10.83
C ALA A 50 3.50 9.85 10.13
N LEU A 51 4.25 10.91 10.45
CA LEU A 51 4.10 12.22 9.78
C LEU A 51 4.45 12.17 8.29
N LEU A 52 5.41 11.34 7.87
CA LEU A 52 5.84 11.23 6.48
C LEU A 52 4.93 10.37 5.61
N ILE A 53 4.22 9.40 6.20
CA ILE A 53 3.48 8.37 5.44
C ILE A 53 1.97 8.49 5.61
N LEU A 54 1.46 8.94 6.78
CA LEU A 54 0.01 9.09 6.97
C LEU A 54 -0.63 10.14 6.06
N PRO A 55 -0.03 11.33 5.85
CA PRO A 55 -0.63 12.29 4.93
C PRO A 55 -0.55 11.70 3.52
N ASN A 56 -1.63 11.83 2.74
CA ASN A 56 -1.65 11.47 1.33
C ASN A 56 -0.86 12.49 0.51
N TRP A 57 0.46 12.59 0.75
CA TRP A 57 1.30 13.59 0.11
C TRP A 57 1.16 13.52 -1.41
N PRO A 58 1.14 14.66 -2.11
CA PRO A 58 0.98 14.73 -3.56
C PRO A 58 2.10 13.98 -4.33
N ILE A 59 3.20 13.64 -3.65
CA ILE A 59 4.27 12.78 -4.16
C ILE A 59 3.75 11.36 -4.44
N TYR A 60 2.87 10.82 -3.60
CA TYR A 60 2.34 9.46 -3.74
C TYR A 60 1.20 9.36 -4.78
N ASN A 61 0.54 10.48 -5.10
CA ASN A 61 -0.66 10.51 -5.97
C ASN A 61 -0.37 10.98 -7.41
N ARG A 62 0.83 10.69 -7.94
CA ARG A 62 1.22 11.11 -9.30
C ARG A 62 0.66 10.24 -10.43
N ASN A 63 0.16 9.05 -10.10
CA ASN A 63 -0.37 8.10 -11.08
C ASN A 63 -1.89 7.95 -10.90
N PRO A 64 -2.71 8.84 -11.48
CA PRO A 64 -4.16 8.69 -11.44
C PRO A 64 -4.54 7.36 -12.09
N ILE A 65 -5.21 6.49 -11.33
CA ILE A 65 -5.64 5.18 -11.82
C ILE A 65 -6.68 5.41 -12.93
N LYS A 66 -6.31 5.11 -14.18
CA LYS A 66 -7.23 5.14 -15.32
C LYS A 66 -8.12 3.90 -15.25
N TRP A 67 -9.31 4.06 -14.70
CA TRP A 67 -10.32 3.01 -14.67
C TRP A 67 -10.68 2.62 -16.11
N LEU A 68 -10.68 1.32 -16.41
CA LEU A 68 -11.39 0.83 -17.59
C LEU A 68 -12.88 1.13 -17.38
N PRO A 69 -13.62 1.52 -18.42
CA PRO A 69 -15.06 1.66 -18.32
C PRO A 69 -15.64 0.36 -17.78
N SER A 70 -16.54 0.47 -16.80
CA SER A 70 -17.31 -0.68 -16.35
C SER A 70 -17.94 -1.35 -17.57
N ALA A 71 -17.99 -2.69 -17.59
CA ALA A 71 -18.62 -3.46 -18.66
C ALA A 71 -20.16 -3.32 -18.66
N ILE A 72 -20.66 -2.10 -18.45
CA ILE A 72 -22.04 -1.68 -18.51
C ILE A 72 -22.09 -0.49 -19.46
N SER A 73 -21.89 -0.78 -20.75
CA SER A 73 -22.42 -0.02 -21.87
C SER A 73 -22.01 -0.70 -23.19
N GLY A 74 -22.40 -1.96 -23.36
CA GLY A 74 -22.02 -2.73 -24.55
C GLY A 74 -23.09 -3.69 -25.03
N ASN A 75 -24.33 -3.21 -25.24
CA ASN A 75 -25.50 -3.96 -25.74
C ASN A 75 -25.90 -5.20 -24.90
N GLY A 76 -27.19 -5.27 -24.50
CA GLY A 76 -27.75 -6.37 -23.71
C GLY A 76 -27.63 -7.79 -24.30
N SER A 77 -27.01 -7.95 -25.47
CA SER A 77 -26.70 -9.21 -26.15
C SER A 77 -25.83 -10.17 -25.32
N TYR A 78 -24.88 -9.71 -24.50
CA TYR A 78 -24.03 -10.62 -23.71
C TYR A 78 -24.76 -11.22 -22.50
N ILE A 79 -25.65 -10.45 -21.85
CA ILE A 79 -26.50 -10.95 -20.76
C ILE A 79 -27.52 -11.95 -21.30
N LEU A 80 -28.07 -11.70 -22.50
CA LEU A 80 -28.97 -12.63 -23.18
C LEU A 80 -28.26 -13.92 -23.59
N ARG A 81 -27.02 -13.84 -24.09
CA ARG A 81 -26.24 -15.05 -24.44
C ARG A 81 -25.92 -15.89 -23.19
N MET A 82 -25.52 -15.25 -22.09
CA MET A 82 -25.31 -15.97 -20.82
C MET A 82 -26.59 -16.65 -20.34
N LYS A 83 -27.75 -15.97 -20.39
CA LYS A 83 -29.05 -16.54 -20.01
C LYS A 83 -29.51 -17.68 -20.92
N LEU A 84 -29.20 -17.62 -22.22
CA LEU A 84 -29.52 -18.69 -23.17
C LEU A 84 -28.67 -19.95 -22.91
N GLU A 85 -27.38 -19.77 -22.63
CA GLU A 85 -26.47 -20.89 -22.33
C GLU A 85 -26.86 -21.57 -21.01
N THR A 86 -27.21 -20.82 -19.96
CA THR A 86 -27.63 -21.43 -18.68
C THR A 86 -28.94 -22.21 -18.79
N LYS A 87 -29.87 -21.77 -19.64
CA LYS A 87 -31.08 -22.55 -19.93
C LYS A 87 -30.80 -23.80 -20.76
N GLN A 88 -29.80 -23.82 -21.63
CA GLN A 88 -29.46 -25.03 -22.38
C GLN A 88 -28.83 -26.11 -21.49
N VAL A 89 -27.94 -25.77 -20.54
CA VAL A 89 -27.37 -26.76 -19.61
C VAL A 89 -28.32 -27.20 -18.49
N ALA A 90 -29.31 -26.37 -18.11
CA ALA A 90 -30.29 -26.75 -17.07
C ALA A 90 -31.42 -27.66 -17.58
N PHE A 91 -31.52 -27.87 -18.89
CA PHE A 91 -32.49 -28.77 -19.54
C PHE A 91 -31.83 -30.07 -20.07
N LEU A 92 -30.57 -30.33 -19.68
CA LEU A 92 -29.90 -31.62 -19.77
C LEU A 92 -29.84 -32.26 -18.39
#